data_AF-A0A3P6TI22-F1
#
_entry.id   AF-A0A3P6TI22-F1
#
_cell.length_a   1.000
_cell.length_b   1.000
_cell.length_c   1.000
_cell.angle_alpha   90.00
_cell.angle_beta   90.00
_cell.angle_gamma   90.00
#
_symmetry.space_group_name_H-M   'P 1'
#
loop_
_entity.id
_entity.type
_entity.pdbx_description
1 polymer ?
#
loop_
_entity_poly.entity_id
_entity_poly.type
_entity_poly.pdbx_seq_one_letter_code
_entity_poly.pdbx_strand_id
1 'polypeptide(L)'
;MWRYSQMLQFILFLALLANFSNGQHENDQDVKDVVNKSMMKINNLMEGRNLWKLRKIVRANILVVESTIYRVTLRLTPTTCKKSKKIKKLAKCRTSKKLQDKTINVRISESMTGKITVKMV
;
A
#
# COMPACT_ATOMS: atom_id res chain seq x y z
N MET A 1 9.68 -37.83 -25.35
CA MET A 1 8.59 -37.89 -24.35
C MET A 1 8.99 -37.39 -22.95
N TRP A 2 10.26 -37.48 -22.53
CA TRP A 2 10.73 -37.06 -21.20
C TRP A 2 10.77 -35.53 -20.93
N ARG A 3 10.91 -34.68 -21.96
CA ARG A 3 10.99 -33.21 -21.80
C ARG A 3 9.69 -32.54 -21.36
N TYR A 4 8.53 -33.17 -21.60
CA TYR A 4 7.22 -32.60 -21.26
C TYR A 4 6.89 -32.78 -19.77
N SER A 5 7.25 -33.93 -19.19
CA SER A 5 7.04 -34.23 -17.77
C SER A 5 7.83 -33.31 -16.84
N GLN A 6 9.06 -32.96 -17.23
CA GLN A 6 9.91 -32.07 -16.44
C GLN A 6 9.43 -30.60 -16.52
N MET A 7 8.96 -30.17 -17.69
CA MET A 7 8.37 -28.83 -17.87
C MET A 7 7.07 -28.67 -17.06
N LEU A 8 6.24 -29.72 -16.99
CA LEU A 8 5.03 -29.73 -16.17
C LEU A 8 5.34 -29.60 -14.68
N GLN A 9 6.38 -30.29 -14.18
CA GLN A 9 6.85 -30.16 -12.80
C GLN A 9 7.31 -28.73 -12.48
N PHE A 10 8.05 -28.07 -13.38
CA PHE A 10 8.45 -26.67 -13.18
C PHE A 10 7.25 -25.72 -13.15
N ILE A 11 6.24 -25.92 -14.02
CA ILE A 11 5.02 -25.11 -14.04
C ILE A 11 4.21 -25.33 -12.74
N LEU A 12 4.12 -26.57 -12.25
CA LEU A 12 3.48 -26.89 -10.96
C LEU A 12 4.23 -26.25 -9.78
N PHE A 13 5.57 -26.26 -9.79
CA PHE A 13 6.38 -25.58 -8.77
C PHE A 13 6.19 -24.06 -8.79
N LEU A 14 6.12 -23.43 -9.96
CA LEU A 14 5.80 -22.00 -10.09
C LEU A 14 4.38 -21.67 -9.60
N ALA A 15 3.40 -22.53 -9.89
CA ALA A 15 2.03 -22.36 -9.41
C ALA A 15 1.90 -22.54 -7.88
N LEU A 16 2.68 -23.45 -7.29
CA LEU A 16 2.74 -23.63 -5.83
C LEU A 16 3.36 -22.40 -5.14
N LEU A 17 4.41 -21.80 -5.71
CA LEU A 17 4.99 -20.54 -5.20
C LEU A 17 4.03 -19.36 -5.34
N ALA A 18 3.23 -19.30 -6.41
CA ALA A 18 2.21 -18.28 -6.57
C ALA A 18 1.13 -18.37 -5.48
N ASN A 19 0.74 -19.59 -5.05
CA ASN A 19 -0.24 -19.81 -3.99
C ASN A 19 0.31 -19.52 -2.58
N PHE A 20 1.63 -19.67 -2.37
CA PHE A 20 2.30 -19.30 -1.11
C PHE A 20 2.44 -17.79 -0.89
N SER A 21 2.16 -16.96 -1.91
CA SER A 21 2.30 -15.50 -1.82
C SER A 21 1.15 -14.76 -1.12
N ASN A 22 0.17 -15.47 -0.55
CA ASN A 22 -0.81 -14.90 0.38
C ASN A 22 -0.20 -14.61 1.77
N GLY A 23 1.05 -14.12 1.80
CA GLY A 23 1.66 -13.60 3.01
C GLY A 23 0.84 -12.43 3.53
N GLN A 24 0.44 -12.49 4.80
CA GLN A 24 -0.15 -11.36 5.51
C GLN A 24 0.95 -10.32 5.79
N HIS A 25 1.23 -9.47 4.79
CA HIS A 25 2.27 -8.44 4.90
C HIS A 25 1.78 -7.16 5.60
N GLU A 26 0.58 -7.14 6.19
CA GLU A 26 0.02 -5.93 6.81
C GLU A 26 0.83 -5.45 8.02
N ASN A 27 1.53 -6.38 8.66
CA ASN A 27 2.35 -6.12 9.84
C ASN A 27 3.85 -5.96 9.51
N ASP A 28 4.24 -6.18 8.26
CA ASP A 28 5.61 -6.06 7.79
C ASP A 28 6.11 -4.61 7.93
N GLN A 29 7.33 -4.45 8.42
CA GLN A 29 7.87 -3.12 8.74
C GLN A 29 8.11 -2.30 7.46
N ASP A 30 8.56 -2.95 6.39
CA ASP A 30 8.80 -2.29 5.11
C ASP A 30 7.48 -1.77 4.51
N VAL A 31 6.40 -2.54 4.65
CA VAL A 31 5.06 -2.12 4.22
C VAL A 31 4.57 -0.92 5.04
N LYS A 32 4.75 -0.94 6.36
CA LYS A 32 4.39 0.20 7.22
C LYS A 32 5.15 1.46 6.82
N ASP A 33 6.45 1.33 6.56
CA ASP A 33 7.31 2.46 6.22
C ASP A 33 6.96 3.04 4.85
N VAL A 34 6.76 2.21 3.83
CA VAL A 34 6.40 2.70 2.49
C VAL A 34 5.01 3.34 2.48
N VAL A 35 4.05 2.79 3.22
CA VAL A 35 2.72 3.39 3.37
C VAL A 35 2.83 4.74 4.09
N ASN A 36 3.56 4.82 5.20
CA ASN A 36 3.75 6.06 5.94
C ASN A 36 4.42 7.16 5.10
N LYS A 37 5.50 6.82 4.37
CA LYS A 37 6.18 7.72 3.41
C LYS A 37 5.23 8.19 2.29
N SER A 38 4.26 7.36 1.91
CA SER A 38 3.30 7.64 0.83
C SER A 38 2.08 8.44 1.26
N MET A 39 1.79 8.55 2.56
CA MET A 39 0.52 9.13 3.05
C MET A 39 0.25 10.56 2.58
N MET A 40 1.27 11.41 2.40
CA MET A 40 1.06 12.75 1.84
C MET A 40 0.67 12.71 0.36
N LYS A 41 1.30 11.83 -0.44
CA LYS A 41 0.92 11.63 -1.85
C LYS A 41 -0.49 11.07 -1.96
N ILE A 42 -0.86 10.11 -1.11
CA ILE A 42 -2.23 9.57 -1.02
C ILE A 42 -3.22 10.70 -0.73
N ASN A 43 -2.94 11.56 0.26
CA ASN A 43 -3.80 12.68 0.61
C ASN A 43 -4.03 13.67 -0.54
N ASN A 44 -3.02 13.90 -1.37
CA ASN A 44 -3.13 14.78 -2.53
C ASN A 44 -4.02 14.19 -3.63
N LEU A 45 -4.06 12.86 -3.75
CA LEU A 45 -4.91 12.15 -4.71
C LEU A 45 -6.35 11.97 -4.22
N MET A 46 -6.55 11.93 -2.90
CA MET A 46 -7.89 11.84 -2.33
C MET A 46 -8.67 13.13 -2.54
N GLU A 47 -9.98 13.02 -2.67
CA GLU A 47 -10.88 14.17 -2.68
C GLU A 47 -11.06 14.80 -1.29
N GLY A 48 -11.72 15.95 -1.26
CA GLY A 48 -12.11 16.63 -0.02
C GLY A 48 -11.05 17.57 0.56
N ARG A 49 -11.49 18.40 1.51
CA ARG A 49 -10.71 19.53 2.05
C ARG A 49 -9.78 19.14 3.21
N ASN A 50 -10.02 18.00 3.85
CA ASN A 50 -9.30 17.58 5.05
C ASN A 50 -8.26 16.51 4.73
N LEU A 51 -7.20 16.47 5.52
CA LEU A 51 -6.21 15.41 5.50
C LEU A 51 -6.72 14.17 6.23
N TRP A 52 -6.16 13.02 5.85
CA TRP A 52 -6.44 11.70 6.39
C TRP A 52 -5.17 11.10 7.00
N LYS A 53 -5.35 10.34 8.08
CA LYS A 53 -4.30 9.54 8.72
C LYS A 53 -4.53 8.06 8.43
N LEU A 54 -3.44 7.30 8.36
CA LEU A 54 -3.53 5.85 8.38
C LEU A 54 -4.09 5.39 9.73
N ARG A 55 -5.17 4.59 9.72
CA ARG A 55 -5.67 3.89 10.90
C ARG A 55 -5.12 2.47 10.95
N LYS A 56 -5.21 1.73 9.84
CA LYS A 56 -4.74 0.35 9.74
C LYS A 56 -4.46 -0.03 8.28
N ILE A 57 -3.46 -0.88 8.07
CA ILE A 57 -3.26 -1.63 6.82
C ILE A 57 -4.14 -2.89 6.91
N VAL A 58 -5.15 -2.97 6.07
CA VAL A 58 -6.16 -4.04 6.08
C VAL A 58 -5.67 -5.25 5.30
N ARG A 59 -5.02 -5.01 4.17
CA ARG A 59 -4.41 -6.02 3.30
C ARG A 59 -3.14 -5.47 2.67
N ALA A 60 -2.15 -6.31 2.45
CA ALA A 60 -0.94 -5.95 1.72
C ALA A 60 -0.44 -7.13 0.88
N ASN A 61 -0.32 -6.91 -0.43
CA ASN A 61 0.31 -7.83 -1.36
C ASN A 61 1.53 -7.16 -1.97
N ILE A 62 2.66 -7.86 -1.99
CA ILE A 62 3.94 -7.35 -2.47
C ILE A 62 4.33 -8.11 -3.74
N LEU A 63 4.78 -7.39 -4.75
CA LEU A 63 5.37 -7.96 -5.96
C LEU A 63 6.74 -7.31 -6.17
N VAL A 64 7.79 -8.12 -6.20
CA VAL A 64 9.16 -7.68 -6.47
C VAL A 64 9.48 -7.94 -7.94
N VAL A 65 9.71 -6.87 -8.69
CA VAL A 65 10.15 -6.90 -10.10
C VAL A 65 11.35 -5.94 -10.25
N GLU A 66 11.44 -5.15 -11.32
CA GLU A 66 12.38 -4.02 -11.43
C GLU A 66 12.13 -2.90 -10.38
N SER A 67 10.97 -2.93 -9.73
CA SER A 67 10.58 -2.10 -8.60
C SER A 67 9.77 -2.93 -7.62
N THR A 68 9.69 -2.50 -6.35
CA THR A 68 8.81 -3.14 -5.38
C THR A 68 7.42 -2.53 -5.48
N ILE A 69 6.41 -3.35 -5.71
CA ILE A 69 5.03 -2.94 -5.89
C ILE A 69 4.21 -3.44 -4.70
N TYR A 70 3.66 -2.49 -3.94
CA TYR A 70 2.79 -2.75 -2.82
C TYR A 70 1.35 -2.45 -3.24
N ARG A 71 0.50 -3.48 -3.27
CA ARG A 71 -0.94 -3.34 -3.42
C ARG A 71 -1.56 -3.46 -2.04
N VAL A 72 -1.99 -2.32 -1.50
CA VAL A 72 -2.46 -2.21 -0.12
C VAL A 72 -3.91 -1.76 -0.05
N THR A 73 -4.67 -2.36 0.85
CA THR A 73 -5.97 -1.85 1.28
C THR A 73 -5.76 -1.13 2.61
N LEU A 74 -6.06 0.17 2.66
CA LEU A 74 -5.83 1.02 3.82
C LEU A 74 -7.16 1.46 4.41
N ARG A 75 -7.29 1.38 5.74
CA ARG A 75 -8.34 2.07 6.48
C ARG A 75 -7.78 3.39 6.98
N LEU A 76 -8.40 4.48 6.58
CA LEU A 76 -7.99 5.84 6.90
C LEU A 76 -8.99 6.50 7.84
N THR A 77 -8.48 7.32 8.74
CA THR A 77 -9.30 8.12 9.65
C THR A 77 -9.20 9.61 9.30
N PRO A 78 -10.31 10.35 9.24
CA PRO A 78 -10.30 11.75 8.86
C PRO A 78 -9.68 12.61 9.95
N THR A 79 -9.08 13.73 9.57
CA THR A 79 -8.52 14.71 10.52
C THR A 79 -9.21 16.07 10.42
N THR A 80 -8.93 16.94 11.38
CA THR A 80 -9.38 18.35 11.35
C THR A 80 -8.43 19.26 10.56
N CYS A 81 -7.29 18.74 10.09
CA CYS A 81 -6.34 19.49 9.30
C CYS A 81 -6.85 19.69 7.88
N LYS A 82 -6.80 20.93 7.39
CA LYS A 82 -7.12 21.25 5.99
C LYS A 82 -5.91 21.03 5.08
N LYS A 83 -6.13 20.53 3.88
CA LYS A 83 -5.10 20.38 2.82
C LYS A 83 -4.48 21.71 2.41
N SER A 84 -5.24 22.81 2.49
CA SER A 84 -4.75 24.16 2.18
C SER A 84 -3.68 24.67 3.13
N LYS A 85 -3.54 24.07 4.33
CA LYS A 85 -2.46 24.40 5.25
C LYS A 85 -1.20 23.64 4.84
N LYS A 86 -0.04 24.30 4.82
CA LYS A 86 1.28 23.70 4.54
C LYS A 86 1.72 22.76 5.68
N ILE A 87 1.07 21.61 5.81
CA ILE A 87 1.36 20.62 6.85
C ILE A 87 2.41 19.63 6.34
N LYS A 88 3.54 19.56 7.05
CA LYS A 88 4.64 18.62 6.73
C LYS A 88 4.52 17.27 7.42
N LYS A 89 3.88 17.20 8.59
CA LYS A 89 3.79 15.99 9.42
C LYS A 89 2.35 15.70 9.80
N LEU A 90 1.78 14.63 9.26
CA LEU A 90 0.42 14.19 9.58
C LEU A 90 0.25 13.89 11.07
N ALA A 91 1.30 13.43 11.77
CA ALA A 91 1.26 13.14 13.20
C ALA A 91 0.62 14.27 14.04
N LYS A 92 0.86 15.54 13.69
CA LYS A 92 0.33 16.73 14.38
C LYS A 92 -1.18 16.97 14.18
N CYS A 93 -1.83 16.26 13.26
CA CYS A 93 -3.24 16.46 12.94
C CYS A 93 -4.16 15.70 13.89
N ARG A 94 -5.08 16.40 14.56
CA ARG A 94 -6.09 15.74 15.40
C ARG A 94 -7.08 14.97 14.53
N THR A 95 -7.39 13.74 14.90
CA THR A 95 -8.40 12.91 14.23
C THR A 95 -9.80 13.46 14.51
N SER A 96 -10.68 13.43 13.52
CA SER A 96 -12.08 13.83 13.66
C SER A 96 -12.92 12.58 13.91
N LYS A 97 -13.51 12.46 15.10
CA LYS A 97 -14.46 11.37 15.41
C LYS A 97 -15.85 11.59 14.78
N LYS A 98 -16.11 12.79 14.24
CA LYS A 98 -17.41 13.15 13.64
C LYS A 98 -17.59 12.54 12.25
N LEU A 99 -16.48 12.24 11.58
CA LEU A 99 -16.47 11.72 10.22
C LEU A 99 -16.07 10.24 10.26
N GLN A 100 -16.67 9.44 9.39
CA GLN A 100 -16.39 8.02 9.33
C GLN A 100 -15.04 7.75 8.67
N ASP A 101 -14.44 6.63 9.06
CA ASP A 101 -13.26 6.12 8.37
C ASP A 101 -13.56 5.78 6.91
N LYS A 102 -12.54 5.86 6.06
CA LYS A 102 -12.63 5.48 4.66
C LYS A 102 -11.64 4.36 4.36
N THR A 103 -12.11 3.30 3.71
CA THR A 103 -11.25 2.26 3.16
C THR A 103 -10.90 2.60 1.72
N ILE A 104 -9.62 2.49 1.36
CA ILE A 104 -9.13 2.74 -0.02
C ILE A 104 -8.19 1.64 -0.46
N ASN A 105 -8.09 1.43 -1.77
CA ASN A 105 -7.07 0.59 -2.37
C ASN A 105 -6.01 1.48 -3.03
N VAL A 106 -4.76 1.15 -2.81
CA VAL A 106 -3.63 1.93 -3.30
C VAL A 106 -2.57 0.99 -3.87
N ARG A 107 -2.03 1.38 -5.03
CA ARG A 107 -0.81 0.80 -5.59
C ARG A 107 0.34 1.76 -5.35
N ILE A 108 1.32 1.33 -4.56
CA ILE A 108 2.56 2.05 -4.30
C ILE A 108 3.69 1.33 -5.02
N SER A 109 4.51 2.07 -5.76
CA SER A 109 5.69 1.54 -6.44
C SER A 109 6.93 2.27 -5.96
N GLU A 110 7.93 1.53 -5.51
CA GLU A 110 9.23 2.03 -5.07
C GLU A 110 10.34 1.51 -5.98
N SER A 111 11.02 2.40 -6.68
CA SER A 111 12.16 2.03 -7.53
C SER A 111 13.39 1.67 -6.69
N MET A 112 14.39 1.05 -7.32
CA MET A 112 15.70 0.78 -6.70
C MET A 112 16.41 2.05 -6.18
N THR A 113 16.10 3.22 -6.74
CA THR A 113 16.60 4.53 -6.29
C THR A 113 15.76 5.16 -5.17
N GLY A 114 14.75 4.47 -4.64
CA GLY A 114 13.85 4.96 -3.59
C GLY A 114 12.76 5.93 -4.08
N LYS A 115 12.57 6.07 -5.40
CA LYS A 115 11.51 6.93 -5.94
C LYS A 115 10.15 6.25 -5.75
N ILE A 116 9.30 6.89 -4.95
CA ILE A 116 7.93 6.42 -4.68
C ILE A 116 6.92 7.01 -5.67
N THR A 117 6.05 6.17 -6.22
CA THR A 117 4.88 6.56 -7.02
C THR A 117 3.62 5.95 -6.41
N VAL A 118 2.51 6.70 -6.39
CA VAL A 118 1.24 6.28 -5.79
C VAL A 118 0.13 6.39 -6.82
N LYS A 119 -0.71 5.36 -6.90
CA LYS A 119 -1.95 5.35 -7.71
C LYS A 119 -3.11 4.84 -6.86
N MET A 120 -4.25 5.52 -6.95
CA MET A 120 -5.52 5.01 -6.40
C MET A 120 -6.04 3.92 -7.35
N VAL A 121 -6.58 2.85 -6.79
CA VAL A 121 -7.14 1.70 -7.54
C VAL A 121 -8.63 1.60 -7.31
#